data_AF-A0A1I0XRI1-F1
#
_entry.id   AF-A0A1I0XRI1-F1
#
_cell.length_a   1.000
_cell.length_b   1.000
_cell.length_c   1.000
_cell.angle_alpha   90.00
_cell.angle_beta   90.00
_cell.angle_gamma   90.00
#
_symmetry.space_group_name_H-M   'P 1'
#
loop_
_entity.id
_entity.type
_entity.pdbx_description
1 polymer ?
#
loop_
_entity_poly.entity_id
_entity_poly.type
_entity_poly.pdbx_seq_one_letter_code
_entity_poly.pdbx_strand_id
1 'polypeptide(L)'
;MKNYDYKRKLKRLNDINIRKTKRIAATAAITSALVFSTTPSMPLGTLLINPDHTVEAASLSEVQLLTDVSIDTNLTESDESYNLNLDLTGSGDTSIELVNPDKTAIFYAEEFAGLLQDDGNPASVRVELTALTLEDLPTLEGAISGVTGTATDVINQLIELSDYATDSDVLTVDGISELQTAVDNLNNIDDALSQLSAYEDTAPMQVNEDGSVVVNFSDGLNNHIETAIKDVVVSTVQDLINAIDSIEITVGDDLGPLAPIINPIIDTVETSIDALAPTLNELITDIQNGALNIAEEAGSLQLLGETNINGDVLINKPTELTGDVTVYGSAANTSAIDLELLTSLDGTDTVTFADTDSDGDGLTDEEENEAGTDPENPDTDGDGISDGD
;
A
#
# COMPACT_ATOMS: atom_id res chain seq x y z
N MET A 1 11.69 61.80 -2.98
CA MET A 1 12.15 60.67 -2.14
C MET A 1 11.27 60.63 -0.88
N LYS A 2 10.31 59.70 -0.82
CA LYS A 2 9.45 59.50 0.36
C LYS A 2 10.26 58.74 1.42
N ASN A 3 10.40 59.32 2.62
CA ASN A 3 11.07 58.68 3.76
C ASN A 3 10.25 57.48 4.24
N TYR A 4 10.77 56.28 4.02
CA TYR A 4 10.21 55.04 4.58
C TYR A 4 10.51 54.99 6.08
N ASP A 5 9.46 54.95 6.91
CA ASP A 5 9.58 54.82 8.37
C ASP A 5 9.76 53.34 8.76
N TYR A 6 11.01 52.89 8.73
CA TYR A 6 11.42 51.53 9.08
C TYR A 6 11.02 51.10 10.50
N LYS A 7 10.77 52.03 11.42
CA LYS A 7 10.41 51.69 12.82
C LYS A 7 8.99 51.17 12.94
N ARG A 8 8.07 51.56 12.05
CA ARG A 8 6.70 51.01 12.04
C ARG A 8 6.62 49.59 11.48
N LYS A 9 7.48 49.22 10.52
CA LYS A 9 7.53 47.87 9.94
C LYS A 9 8.10 46.84 10.93
N LEU A 10 9.17 47.21 11.65
CA LEU A 10 9.78 46.35 12.67
C LEU A 10 8.86 46.08 13.88
N LYS A 11 8.06 47.07 14.31
CA LYS A 11 7.08 46.85 15.38
C LYS A 11 5.94 45.91 14.97
N ARG A 12 5.48 45.98 13.71
CA ARG A 12 4.48 45.04 13.17
C ARG A 12 5.02 43.61 13.07
N LEU A 13 6.27 43.43 12.62
CA LEU A 13 6.88 42.10 12.50
C LEU A 13 7.07 41.44 13.86
N ASN A 14 7.44 42.20 14.90
CA ASN A 14 7.58 41.65 16.25
C ASN A 14 6.22 41.27 16.87
N ASP A 15 5.16 42.06 16.62
CA ASP A 15 3.81 41.73 17.08
C ASP A 15 3.15 40.58 16.29
N ILE A 16 3.56 40.33 15.04
CA ILE A 16 3.16 39.15 14.24
C ILE A 16 3.86 37.90 14.77
N ASN A 17 5.18 37.97 15.03
CA ASN A 17 5.93 36.83 15.56
C ASN A 17 5.49 36.42 16.96
N ILE A 18 5.16 37.39 17.84
CA ILE A 18 4.61 37.09 19.18
C ILE A 18 3.18 36.48 19.11
N ARG A 19 2.41 36.78 18.04
CA ARG A 19 1.12 36.10 17.78
C ARG A 19 1.31 34.69 17.21
N LYS A 20 2.36 34.44 16.40
CA LYS A 20 2.73 33.09 15.95
C LYS A 20 3.13 32.20 17.14
N THR A 21 3.92 32.70 18.09
CA THR A 21 4.32 31.89 19.26
C THR A 21 3.17 31.62 20.24
N LYS A 22 2.08 32.40 20.21
CA LYS A 22 0.89 32.17 21.05
C LYS A 22 -0.16 31.25 20.42
N ARG A 23 0.01 30.81 19.17
CA ARG A 23 -0.89 29.87 18.49
C ARG A 23 -0.39 28.40 18.50
N ILE A 24 0.77 28.11 19.09
CA ILE A 24 1.29 26.72 19.27
C ILE A 24 0.56 25.99 20.43
N ALA A 25 -0.74 26.25 20.63
CA ALA A 25 -1.51 25.59 21.68
C ALA A 25 -2.98 25.50 21.31
N ALA A 26 -3.28 24.90 20.15
CA ALA A 26 -4.57 24.27 19.84
C ALA A 26 -4.53 23.71 18.42
N THR A 27 -4.03 22.49 18.24
CA THR A 27 -4.41 21.69 17.08
C THR A 27 -4.94 20.37 17.60
N ALA A 28 -6.17 20.08 17.17
CA ALA A 28 -7.03 19.06 17.71
C ALA A 28 -6.52 17.66 17.36
N ALA A 29 -6.42 16.79 18.35
CA ALA A 29 -6.44 15.36 18.11
C ALA A 29 -7.82 15.00 17.52
N ILE A 30 -7.84 14.42 16.33
CA ILE A 30 -9.03 13.74 15.80
C ILE A 30 -9.24 12.50 16.68
N THR A 31 -10.04 12.66 17.73
CA THR A 31 -10.51 11.51 18.52
C THR A 31 -11.70 10.88 17.81
N SER A 32 -11.49 9.75 17.16
CA SER A 32 -12.56 8.84 16.76
C SER A 32 -13.28 8.36 18.03
N ALA A 33 -14.54 8.79 18.19
CA ALA A 33 -15.38 8.42 19.31
C ALA A 33 -15.86 6.97 19.19
N LEU A 34 -15.41 6.09 20.09
CA LEU A 34 -16.04 4.79 20.34
C LEU A 34 -16.85 4.84 21.65
N VAL A 35 -18.09 4.41 21.51
CA VAL A 35 -19.20 4.53 22.47
C VAL A 35 -19.00 3.64 23.71
N PHE A 36 -19.36 4.22 24.86
CA PHE A 36 -19.47 3.68 26.22
C PHE A 36 -19.70 2.16 26.36
N SER A 37 -18.80 1.49 27.08
CA SER A 37 -19.15 0.35 27.94
C SER A 37 -19.18 0.82 29.41
N THR A 38 -20.20 0.38 30.14
CA THR A 38 -20.55 0.84 31.48
C THR A 38 -19.60 0.30 32.56
N THR A 39 -19.12 1.19 33.43
CA THR A 39 -18.19 0.93 34.55
C THR A 39 -18.73 -0.05 35.61
N PRO A 40 -17.87 -0.55 36.53
CA PRO A 40 -17.69 0.23 37.78
C PRO A 40 -16.22 0.43 38.20
N SER A 41 -15.92 1.72 38.45
CA SER A 41 -15.01 2.32 39.45
C SER A 41 -13.87 1.48 40.06
N MET A 42 -12.62 1.92 39.83
CA MET A 42 -11.52 1.77 40.77
C MET A 42 -10.79 3.11 41.01
N PRO A 43 -10.21 3.33 42.20
CA PRO A 43 -9.94 4.67 42.72
C PRO A 43 -8.60 5.25 42.25
N LEU A 44 -8.61 6.57 42.19
CA LEU A 44 -7.53 7.48 41.83
C LEU A 44 -6.27 7.24 42.69
N GLY A 45 -5.29 6.53 42.14
CA GLY A 45 -3.95 6.33 42.68
C GLY A 45 -2.92 6.88 41.71
N THR A 46 -2.28 7.97 42.12
CA THR A 46 -1.21 8.74 41.47
C THR A 46 -0.29 7.94 40.53
N LEU A 47 -0.61 7.92 39.23
CA LEU A 47 0.35 7.61 38.18
C LEU A 47 1.11 8.90 37.87
N LEU A 48 2.38 8.90 38.23
CA LEU A 48 3.36 9.91 37.87
C LEU A 48 3.41 10.00 36.35
N ILE A 49 2.80 11.05 35.79
CA ILE A 49 3.01 11.47 34.41
C ILE A 49 4.45 11.95 34.34
N ASN A 50 5.30 11.18 33.67
CA ASN A 50 6.57 11.66 33.14
C ASN A 50 6.22 12.48 31.87
N PRO A 51 6.39 13.80 31.83
CA PRO A 51 5.89 14.62 30.73
C PRO A 51 6.86 14.72 29.53
N ASP A 52 7.78 13.77 29.38
CA ASP A 52 8.82 13.80 28.32
C ASP A 52 8.56 12.75 27.22
N HIS A 53 7.32 12.62 26.77
CA HIS A 53 7.05 12.11 25.42
C HIS A 53 6.45 13.26 24.61
N THR A 54 7.31 14.20 24.22
CA THR A 54 7.09 14.94 23.00
C THR A 54 7.08 13.91 21.88
N VAL A 55 5.96 13.74 21.18
CA VAL A 55 6.00 13.13 19.85
C VAL A 55 6.89 14.06 19.04
N GLU A 56 8.15 13.68 18.84
CA GLU A 56 9.00 14.37 17.88
C GLU A 56 8.27 14.28 16.54
N ALA A 57 8.07 15.43 15.89
CA ALA A 57 7.59 15.43 14.52
C ALA A 57 8.58 14.58 13.74
N ALA A 58 8.16 13.40 13.31
CA ALA A 58 8.98 12.54 12.47
C ALA A 58 9.43 13.39 11.28
N SER A 59 10.73 13.38 11.01
CA SER A 59 11.25 14.03 9.80
C SER A 59 10.59 13.38 8.59
N LEU A 60 10.35 14.11 7.48
CA LEU A 60 9.81 13.50 6.26
C LEU A 60 10.61 12.27 5.82
N SER A 61 11.92 12.29 6.04
CA SER A 61 12.82 11.16 5.78
C SER A 61 12.52 9.89 6.58
N GLU A 62 11.72 9.97 7.63
CA GLU A 62 11.31 8.81 8.46
C GLU A 62 9.93 8.28 8.08
N VAL A 63 9.17 9.02 7.26
CA VAL A 63 7.79 8.69 6.89
C VAL A 63 7.58 8.55 5.38
N GLN A 64 8.45 9.12 4.54
CA GLN A 64 8.31 9.14 3.08
C GLN A 64 8.59 7.77 2.45
N LEU A 65 7.59 7.12 1.88
CA LEU A 65 7.73 5.75 1.36
C LEU A 65 8.50 5.63 0.05
N LEU A 66 8.53 6.70 -0.73
CA LEU A 66 9.08 6.71 -2.10
C LEU A 66 10.20 7.74 -2.23
N THR A 67 11.29 7.35 -2.86
CA THR A 67 12.34 8.23 -3.39
C THR A 67 12.11 8.50 -4.89
N ASP A 68 12.83 9.49 -5.42
CA ASP A 68 12.75 9.88 -6.84
C ASP A 68 11.32 10.16 -7.31
N VAL A 69 10.55 10.85 -6.43
CA VAL A 69 9.14 11.16 -6.70
C VAL A 69 9.03 12.17 -7.83
N SER A 70 8.23 11.84 -8.85
CA SER A 70 7.84 12.73 -9.93
C SER A 70 6.33 12.89 -9.93
N ILE A 71 5.89 14.14 -10.09
CA ILE A 71 4.47 14.49 -10.23
C ILE A 71 4.27 14.93 -11.69
N ASP A 72 3.17 14.48 -12.28
CA ASP A 72 2.70 14.93 -13.60
C ASP A 72 1.22 15.28 -13.44
N THR A 73 0.90 16.54 -13.71
CA THR A 73 -0.45 17.08 -13.56
C THR A 73 -0.96 17.60 -14.88
N ASN A 74 -2.21 17.24 -15.20
CA ASN A 74 -2.83 17.67 -16.45
C ASN A 74 -4.19 18.30 -16.17
N LEU A 75 -4.34 19.56 -16.57
CA LEU A 75 -5.58 20.30 -16.46
C LEU A 75 -6.33 20.26 -17.80
N THR A 76 -7.54 19.72 -17.78
CA THR A 76 -8.46 19.74 -18.92
C THR A 76 -9.70 20.53 -18.58
N GLU A 77 -10.15 21.35 -19.51
CA GLU A 77 -11.27 22.27 -19.29
C GLU A 77 -12.57 21.70 -19.86
N SER A 78 -13.64 21.77 -19.07
CA SER A 78 -15.02 21.49 -19.48
C SER A 78 -15.92 22.71 -19.26
N ASP A 79 -17.19 22.64 -19.67
CA ASP A 79 -18.12 23.77 -19.57
C ASP A 79 -18.38 24.21 -18.12
N GLU A 80 -18.52 23.26 -17.19
CA GLU A 80 -18.92 23.52 -15.78
C GLU A 80 -17.77 23.33 -14.77
N SER A 81 -16.64 22.75 -15.19
CA SER A 81 -15.50 22.44 -14.31
C SER A 81 -14.19 22.30 -15.08
N TYR A 82 -13.09 22.34 -14.34
CA TYR A 82 -11.81 21.78 -14.77
C TYR A 82 -11.68 20.36 -14.22
N ASN A 83 -11.14 19.45 -15.03
CA ASN A 83 -10.69 18.13 -14.60
C ASN A 83 -9.16 18.15 -14.49
N LEU A 84 -8.68 17.94 -13.26
CA LEU A 84 -7.28 17.90 -12.90
C LEU A 84 -6.87 16.45 -12.67
N ASN A 85 -6.06 15.91 -13.59
CA ASN A 85 -5.39 14.63 -13.39
C ASN A 85 -4.17 14.83 -12.47
N LEU A 86 -4.04 13.94 -11.50
CA LEU A 86 -2.95 13.88 -10.54
C LEU A 86 -2.23 12.54 -10.73
N ASP A 87 -1.03 12.57 -11.31
CA ASP A 87 -0.17 11.41 -11.44
C ASP A 87 1.06 11.56 -10.53
N LEU A 88 1.36 10.50 -9.79
CA LEU A 88 2.55 10.36 -8.97
C LEU A 88 3.28 9.09 -9.37
N THR A 89 4.58 9.22 -9.62
CA THR A 89 5.50 8.09 -9.76
C THR A 89 6.64 8.19 -8.75
N GLY A 90 7.18 7.05 -8.33
CA GLY A 90 8.35 7.00 -7.44
C GLY A 90 8.83 5.57 -7.22
N SER A 91 9.97 5.42 -6.55
CA SER A 91 10.56 4.11 -6.21
C SER A 91 10.57 3.91 -4.70
N GLY A 92 10.22 2.72 -4.20
CA GLY A 92 10.23 2.44 -2.77
C GLY A 92 11.58 2.65 -2.09
N ASP A 93 11.58 3.37 -0.96
CA ASP A 93 12.80 3.63 -0.18
C ASP A 93 13.09 2.50 0.79
N THR A 94 13.91 1.53 0.37
CA THR A 94 14.34 0.38 1.18
C THR A 94 15.03 0.71 2.53
N SER A 95 15.30 1.98 2.83
CA SER A 95 15.94 2.42 4.06
C SER A 95 14.96 2.57 5.23
N ILE A 96 13.65 2.42 4.98
CA ILE A 96 12.61 2.74 5.96
C ILE A 96 12.09 1.47 6.62
N GLU A 97 12.25 1.41 7.93
CA GLU A 97 11.56 0.43 8.74
C GLU A 97 10.09 0.85 8.87
N LEU A 98 9.17 0.08 8.28
CA LEU A 98 7.73 0.34 8.39
C LEU A 98 7.27 0.06 9.82
N VAL A 99 7.22 1.11 10.63
CA VAL A 99 6.61 1.06 11.96
C VAL A 99 5.08 0.99 11.87
N ASN A 100 4.49 1.49 10.78
CA ASN A 100 3.06 1.50 10.51
C ASN A 100 2.74 0.84 9.15
N PRO A 101 1.57 0.20 9.01
CA PRO A 101 1.16 -0.45 7.77
C PRO A 101 0.59 0.52 6.73
N ASP A 102 0.31 1.77 7.10
CA ASP A 102 -0.29 2.74 6.19
C ASP A 102 0.66 3.00 5.00
N LYS A 103 0.09 3.07 3.81
CA LYS A 103 0.73 3.40 2.54
C LYS A 103 -0.21 4.32 1.80
N THR A 104 0.15 5.59 1.83
CA THR A 104 -0.73 6.67 1.44
C THR A 104 0.01 7.61 0.49
N ALA A 105 -0.60 7.91 -0.65
CA ALA A 105 -0.17 9.01 -1.50
C ALA A 105 -0.92 10.28 -1.13
N ILE A 106 -0.22 11.39 -1.18
CA ILE A 106 -0.80 12.70 -0.89
C ILE A 106 -0.38 13.65 -1.99
N PHE A 107 -1.37 14.35 -2.55
CA PHE A 107 -1.18 15.53 -3.39
C PHE A 107 -1.65 16.75 -2.62
N TYR A 108 -1.02 17.90 -2.84
CA TYR A 108 -1.35 19.12 -2.11
C TYR A 108 -1.06 20.37 -2.93
N ALA A 109 -1.98 21.33 -2.91
CA ALA A 109 -1.73 22.73 -3.23
C ALA A 109 -2.58 23.62 -2.30
N GLU A 110 -2.00 24.69 -1.76
CA GLU A 110 -2.72 25.58 -0.84
C GLU A 110 -3.86 26.32 -1.56
N GLU A 111 -3.64 26.66 -2.83
CA GLU A 111 -4.57 27.36 -3.70
C GLU A 111 -5.83 26.56 -3.99
N PHE A 112 -5.77 25.23 -3.88
CA PHE A 112 -6.90 24.33 -4.09
C PHE A 112 -7.82 24.18 -2.87
N ALA A 113 -7.48 24.81 -1.74
CA ALA A 113 -8.27 24.72 -0.52
C ALA A 113 -9.73 25.15 -0.73
N GLY A 114 -10.65 24.23 -0.45
CA GLY A 114 -12.09 24.41 -0.61
C GLY A 114 -12.61 24.43 -2.05
N LEU A 115 -11.76 24.22 -3.05
CA LEU A 115 -12.13 24.25 -4.48
C LEU A 115 -12.27 22.85 -5.09
N LEU A 116 -11.52 21.87 -4.59
CA LEU A 116 -11.52 20.50 -5.09
C LEU A 116 -12.83 19.76 -4.78
N GLN A 117 -13.26 18.94 -5.73
CA GLN A 117 -14.38 18.03 -5.61
C GLN A 117 -13.96 16.63 -6.05
N ASP A 118 -14.42 15.66 -5.28
CA ASP A 118 -14.34 14.24 -5.63
C ASP A 118 -15.16 14.00 -6.91
N ASP A 119 -14.51 13.45 -7.93
CA ASP A 119 -15.14 13.11 -9.21
C ASP A 119 -15.97 11.80 -9.12
N GLY A 120 -15.88 11.09 -7.99
CA GLY A 120 -16.54 9.83 -7.70
C GLY A 120 -15.81 8.60 -8.24
N ASN A 121 -14.66 8.76 -8.89
CA ASN A 121 -13.83 7.70 -9.42
C ASN A 121 -12.66 7.42 -8.46
N PRO A 122 -12.31 6.14 -8.22
CA PRO A 122 -11.13 5.83 -7.44
C PRO A 122 -9.85 6.08 -8.25
N ALA A 123 -8.74 6.30 -7.55
CA ALA A 123 -7.42 6.38 -8.18
C ALA A 123 -6.97 4.99 -8.64
N SER A 124 -6.32 4.92 -9.79
CA SER A 124 -5.55 3.75 -10.22
C SER A 124 -4.25 3.69 -9.45
N VAL A 125 -3.91 2.52 -8.92
CA VAL A 125 -2.69 2.28 -8.16
C VAL A 125 -1.97 1.07 -8.74
N ARG A 126 -0.70 1.27 -9.11
CA ARG A 126 0.23 0.23 -9.49
C ARG A 126 1.44 0.27 -8.57
N VAL A 127 1.77 -0.85 -7.97
CA VAL A 127 2.95 -1.01 -7.11
C VAL A 127 3.69 -2.26 -7.57
N GLU A 128 4.89 -2.11 -8.11
CA GLU A 128 5.79 -3.24 -8.30
C GLU A 128 6.23 -3.78 -6.94
N LEU A 129 6.25 -5.11 -6.80
CA LEU A 129 6.63 -5.75 -5.55
C LEU A 129 8.11 -6.09 -5.59
N THR A 130 8.82 -5.78 -4.50
CA THR A 130 10.15 -6.37 -4.32
C THR A 130 10.03 -7.87 -4.12
N ALA A 131 11.06 -8.63 -4.52
CA ALA A 131 11.05 -10.08 -4.37
C ALA A 131 10.81 -10.50 -2.92
N LEU A 132 9.81 -11.37 -2.73
CA LEU A 132 9.41 -11.93 -1.46
C LEU A 132 10.00 -13.33 -1.28
N THR A 133 10.43 -13.66 -0.07
CA THR A 133 10.95 -14.97 0.31
C THR A 133 10.24 -15.51 1.55
N LEU A 134 10.38 -16.81 1.84
CA LEU A 134 9.87 -17.40 3.08
C LEU A 134 10.55 -16.85 4.34
N GLU A 135 11.79 -16.36 4.25
CA GLU A 135 12.47 -15.71 5.38
C GLU A 135 11.68 -14.48 5.87
N ASP A 136 10.98 -13.81 4.95
CA ASP A 136 10.13 -12.66 5.26
C ASP A 136 8.80 -13.05 5.92
N LEU A 137 8.45 -14.35 5.93
CA LEU A 137 7.20 -14.92 6.45
C LEU A 137 7.49 -16.09 7.42
N PRO A 138 8.09 -15.83 8.59
CA PRO A 138 8.62 -16.88 9.46
C PRO A 138 7.56 -17.85 9.99
N THR A 139 6.31 -17.40 10.16
CA THR A 139 5.21 -18.30 10.56
C THR A 139 4.89 -19.30 9.44
N LEU A 140 4.89 -18.83 8.19
CA LEU A 140 4.67 -19.66 7.02
C LEU A 140 5.86 -20.59 6.75
N GLU A 141 7.09 -20.09 6.87
CA GLU A 141 8.32 -20.87 6.73
C GLU A 141 8.32 -22.07 7.70
N GLY A 142 8.02 -21.82 8.97
CA GLY A 142 7.96 -22.88 9.98
C GLY A 142 6.91 -23.95 9.67
N ALA A 143 5.75 -23.55 9.16
CA ALA A 143 4.67 -24.46 8.78
C ALA A 143 5.07 -25.33 7.57
N ILE A 144 5.67 -24.72 6.54
CA ILE A 144 6.15 -25.42 5.34
C ILE A 144 7.32 -26.36 5.68
N SER A 145 8.26 -25.93 6.51
CA SER A 145 9.40 -26.74 6.96
C SER A 145 8.95 -28.01 7.69
N GLY A 146 7.91 -27.90 8.53
CA GLY A 146 7.34 -29.05 9.24
C GLY A 146 6.78 -30.12 8.30
N VAL A 147 6.03 -29.71 7.28
CA VAL A 147 5.41 -30.66 6.33
C VAL A 147 6.41 -31.22 5.32
N THR A 148 7.37 -30.42 4.84
CA THR A 148 8.43 -30.86 3.91
C THR A 148 9.36 -31.87 4.58
N GLY A 149 9.71 -31.69 5.86
CA GLY A 149 10.47 -32.67 6.64
C GLY A 149 9.73 -34.01 6.74
N THR A 150 8.44 -33.97 7.07
CA THR A 150 7.61 -35.19 7.15
C THR A 150 7.46 -35.88 5.80
N ALA A 151 7.26 -35.13 4.72
CA ALA A 151 7.19 -35.68 3.36
C ALA A 151 8.53 -36.30 2.91
N THR A 152 9.65 -35.70 3.29
CA THR A 152 10.99 -36.25 3.03
C THR A 152 11.20 -37.58 3.74
N ASP A 153 10.73 -37.71 4.97
CA ASP A 153 10.77 -38.98 5.70
C ASP A 153 9.94 -40.07 5.00
N VAL A 154 8.73 -39.72 4.51
CA VAL A 154 7.91 -40.64 3.70
C VAL A 154 8.63 -41.07 2.42
N ILE A 155 9.27 -40.13 1.70
CA ILE A 155 10.08 -40.44 0.51
C ILE A 155 11.18 -41.46 0.86
N ASN A 156 11.92 -41.24 1.95
CA ASN A 156 12.98 -42.15 2.36
C ASN A 156 12.44 -43.55 2.69
N GLN A 157 11.31 -43.65 3.39
CA GLN A 157 10.68 -44.94 3.67
C GLN A 157 10.19 -45.65 2.39
N LEU A 158 9.65 -44.90 1.42
CA LEU A 158 9.24 -45.45 0.12
C LEU A 158 10.45 -45.94 -0.69
N ILE A 159 11.57 -45.23 -0.66
CA ILE A 159 12.83 -45.66 -1.29
C ILE A 159 13.32 -46.95 -0.63
N GLU A 160 13.36 -47.01 0.70
CA GLU A 160 13.73 -48.23 1.44
C GLU A 160 12.81 -49.41 1.10
N LEU A 161 11.51 -49.17 0.91
CA LEU A 161 10.55 -50.19 0.47
C LEU A 161 10.81 -50.61 -0.98
N SER A 162 11.14 -49.66 -1.86
CA SER A 162 11.45 -49.92 -3.28
C SER A 162 12.73 -50.76 -3.46
N ASP A 163 13.68 -50.72 -2.52
CA ASP A 163 14.85 -51.60 -2.54
C ASP A 163 14.49 -53.10 -2.45
N TYR A 164 13.31 -53.43 -1.91
CA TYR A 164 12.78 -54.80 -1.92
C TYR A 164 12.03 -55.15 -3.21
N ALA A 165 11.67 -54.17 -4.03
CA ALA A 165 11.00 -54.31 -5.33
C ALA A 165 11.95 -54.78 -6.47
N THR A 166 12.91 -55.65 -6.15
CA THR A 166 13.86 -56.21 -7.12
C THR A 166 13.20 -57.14 -8.16
N ASP A 167 11.98 -57.60 -7.88
CA ASP A 167 11.11 -58.36 -8.77
C ASP A 167 9.71 -57.73 -8.76
N SER A 168 9.27 -57.22 -9.92
CA SER A 168 7.98 -56.55 -10.08
C SER A 168 6.78 -57.47 -9.82
N ASP A 169 7.00 -58.79 -9.82
CA ASP A 169 5.96 -59.77 -9.48
C ASP A 169 5.72 -59.87 -7.96
N VAL A 170 6.61 -59.29 -7.13
CA VAL A 170 6.57 -59.37 -5.66
C VAL A 170 6.10 -58.06 -5.03
N LEU A 171 6.64 -56.93 -5.48
CA LEU A 171 6.33 -55.61 -4.94
C LEU A 171 6.58 -54.53 -6.01
N THR A 172 5.67 -53.59 -6.16
CA THR A 172 5.90 -52.33 -6.89
C THR A 172 5.54 -51.14 -6.01
N VAL A 173 6.29 -50.05 -6.18
CA VAL A 173 6.05 -48.77 -5.52
C VAL A 173 6.11 -47.69 -6.60
N ASP A 174 4.96 -47.12 -6.91
CA ASP A 174 4.80 -46.07 -7.92
C ASP A 174 4.51 -44.72 -7.22
N GLY A 175 4.77 -43.60 -7.91
CA GLY A 175 4.49 -42.25 -7.39
C GLY A 175 5.64 -41.56 -6.63
N ILE A 176 6.77 -42.23 -6.39
CA ILE A 176 7.92 -41.64 -5.66
C ILE A 176 8.48 -40.41 -6.40
N SER A 177 8.57 -40.46 -7.73
CA SER A 177 9.14 -39.36 -8.52
C SER A 177 8.24 -38.13 -8.50
N GLU A 178 6.93 -38.33 -8.55
CA GLU A 178 5.92 -37.28 -8.43
C GLU A 178 5.98 -36.63 -7.05
N LEU A 179 6.08 -37.45 -6.00
CA LEU A 179 6.24 -36.97 -4.62
C LEU A 179 7.52 -36.16 -4.43
N GLN A 180 8.65 -36.66 -4.93
CA GLN A 180 9.93 -35.93 -4.90
C GLN A 180 9.83 -34.59 -5.62
N THR A 181 9.21 -34.56 -6.80
CA THR A 181 9.01 -33.32 -7.58
C THR A 181 8.14 -32.33 -6.82
N ALA A 182 7.06 -32.79 -6.18
CA ALA A 182 6.18 -31.92 -5.41
C ALA A 182 6.87 -31.35 -4.15
N VAL A 183 7.66 -32.18 -3.45
CA VAL A 183 8.47 -31.72 -2.32
C VAL A 183 9.56 -30.74 -2.77
N ASP A 184 10.21 -30.98 -3.90
CA ASP A 184 11.19 -30.07 -4.48
C ASP A 184 10.56 -28.72 -4.84
N ASN A 185 9.37 -28.71 -5.45
CA ASN A 185 8.63 -27.47 -5.73
C ASN A 185 8.30 -26.71 -4.44
N LEU A 186 7.89 -27.41 -3.37
CA LEU A 186 7.59 -26.80 -2.09
C LEU A 186 8.84 -26.26 -1.38
N ASN A 187 9.97 -26.95 -1.49
CA ASN A 187 11.26 -26.48 -0.97
C ASN A 187 11.82 -25.27 -1.74
N ASN A 188 11.44 -25.11 -3.01
CA ASN A 188 11.84 -23.99 -3.86
C ASN A 188 10.71 -22.96 -4.04
N ILE A 189 9.79 -22.87 -3.08
CA ILE A 189 8.65 -21.96 -3.18
C ILE A 189 9.05 -20.48 -3.24
N ASP A 190 10.25 -20.12 -2.75
CA ASP A 190 10.84 -18.79 -2.91
C ASP A 190 10.95 -18.36 -4.38
N ASP A 191 11.20 -19.30 -5.31
CA ASP A 191 11.23 -19.01 -6.74
C ASP A 191 9.84 -18.59 -7.27
N ALA A 192 8.77 -19.09 -6.66
CA ALA A 192 7.40 -18.72 -7.00
C ALA A 192 6.97 -17.43 -6.30
N LEU A 193 7.34 -17.23 -5.02
CA LEU A 193 7.06 -16.02 -4.26
C LEU A 193 7.78 -14.79 -4.83
N SER A 194 9.02 -14.96 -5.30
CA SER A 194 9.78 -13.88 -5.93
C SER A 194 9.24 -13.46 -7.30
N GLN A 195 8.33 -14.24 -7.91
CA GLN A 195 7.66 -13.90 -9.16
C GLN A 195 6.39 -13.05 -8.95
N LEU A 196 5.99 -12.81 -7.70
CA LEU A 196 4.93 -11.85 -7.39
C LEU A 196 5.43 -10.47 -7.80
N SER A 197 4.86 -9.94 -8.90
CA SER A 197 5.50 -8.87 -9.67
C SER A 197 4.89 -7.50 -9.44
N ALA A 198 3.57 -7.39 -9.36
CA ALA A 198 2.91 -6.10 -9.13
C ALA A 198 1.51 -6.26 -8.55
N TYR A 199 1.16 -5.32 -7.69
CA TYR A 199 -0.22 -4.98 -7.34
C TYR A 199 -0.75 -3.95 -8.33
N GLU A 200 -1.91 -4.21 -8.91
CA GLU A 200 -2.63 -3.30 -9.80
C GLU A 200 -4.12 -3.34 -9.43
N ASP A 201 -4.62 -2.26 -8.82
CA ASP A 201 -6.03 -2.11 -8.46
C ASP A 201 -6.38 -0.62 -8.30
N THR A 202 -7.58 -0.34 -7.81
CA THR A 202 -8.07 1.01 -7.53
C THR A 202 -8.15 1.28 -6.03
N ALA A 203 -7.92 2.52 -5.63
CA ALA A 203 -7.99 2.97 -4.25
C ALA A 203 -8.90 4.20 -4.12
N PRO A 204 -9.67 4.31 -3.03
CA PRO A 204 -10.53 5.47 -2.82
C PRO A 204 -9.68 6.74 -2.66
N MET A 205 -10.18 7.83 -3.24
CA MET A 205 -9.60 9.16 -3.09
C MET A 205 -10.35 9.94 -2.00
N GLN A 206 -9.61 10.63 -1.15
CA GLN A 206 -10.16 11.53 -0.15
C GLN A 206 -9.70 12.95 -0.44
N VAL A 207 -10.64 13.80 -0.84
CA VAL A 207 -10.42 15.24 -1.04
C VAL A 207 -10.71 15.99 0.25
N ASN A 208 -9.75 16.77 0.73
CA ASN A 208 -9.86 17.53 1.98
C ASN A 208 -10.08 19.03 1.72
N GLU A 209 -10.71 19.71 2.67
CA GLU A 209 -10.97 21.15 2.58
C GLU A 209 -9.70 22.02 2.53
N ASP A 210 -8.55 21.47 2.96
CA ASP A 210 -7.27 22.16 2.94
C ASP A 210 -6.57 22.12 1.57
N GLY A 211 -7.14 21.47 0.56
CA GLY A 211 -6.57 21.34 -0.78
C GLY A 211 -5.69 20.10 -0.95
N SER A 212 -5.64 19.21 0.04
CA SER A 212 -4.97 17.92 -0.08
C SER A 212 -5.89 16.84 -0.66
N VAL A 213 -5.31 15.95 -1.45
CA VAL A 213 -5.94 14.73 -1.96
C VAL A 213 -5.14 13.53 -1.47
N VAL A 214 -5.81 12.62 -0.78
CA VAL A 214 -5.20 11.48 -0.10
C VAL A 214 -5.70 10.18 -0.73
N VAL A 215 -4.76 9.32 -1.13
CA VAL A 215 -5.05 7.99 -1.70
C VAL A 215 -4.43 6.94 -0.80
N ASN A 216 -5.25 6.24 -0.02
CA ASN A 216 -4.79 5.14 0.83
C ASN A 216 -4.96 3.82 0.07
N PHE A 217 -3.85 3.15 -0.20
CA PHE A 217 -3.80 1.89 -0.95
C PHE A 217 -3.28 0.72 -0.12
N SER A 218 -3.10 0.92 1.20
CA SER A 218 -2.56 -0.08 2.13
C SER A 218 -3.37 -1.37 2.13
N ASP A 219 -4.69 -1.24 2.30
CA ASP A 219 -5.58 -2.41 2.41
C ASP A 219 -5.62 -3.21 1.11
N GLY A 220 -5.71 -2.51 -0.03
CA GLY A 220 -5.70 -3.14 -1.35
C GLY A 220 -4.41 -3.90 -1.61
N LEU A 221 -3.26 -3.26 -1.35
CA LEU A 221 -1.95 -3.87 -1.49
C LEU A 221 -1.77 -5.08 -0.56
N ASN A 222 -2.11 -4.95 0.72
CA ASN A 222 -1.97 -6.02 1.70
C ASN A 222 -2.85 -7.23 1.35
N ASN A 223 -4.10 -6.99 0.96
CA ASN A 223 -5.01 -8.06 0.53
C ASN A 223 -4.52 -8.75 -0.75
N HIS A 224 -3.96 -7.98 -1.69
CA HIS A 224 -3.40 -8.53 -2.92
C HIS A 224 -2.21 -9.44 -2.62
N ILE A 225 -1.25 -8.96 -1.82
CA ILE A 225 -0.07 -9.74 -1.42
C ILE A 225 -0.50 -11.00 -0.67
N GLU A 226 -1.41 -10.87 0.31
CA GLU A 226 -1.94 -12.03 1.06
C GLU A 226 -2.56 -13.06 0.11
N THR A 227 -3.43 -12.62 -0.81
CA THR A 227 -4.09 -13.52 -1.75
C THR A 227 -3.09 -14.19 -2.67
N ALA A 228 -2.11 -13.44 -3.18
CA ALA A 228 -1.07 -13.96 -4.06
C ALA A 228 -0.19 -15.00 -3.37
N ILE A 229 0.23 -14.75 -2.12
CA ILE A 229 0.97 -15.72 -1.30
C ILE A 229 0.12 -16.97 -1.07
N LYS A 230 -1.16 -16.80 -0.66
CA LYS A 230 -2.08 -17.91 -0.43
C LYS A 230 -2.22 -18.78 -1.67
N ASP A 231 -2.42 -18.18 -2.83
CA ASP A 231 -2.63 -18.91 -4.08
C ASP A 231 -1.38 -19.72 -4.47
N VAL A 232 -0.19 -19.13 -4.36
CA VAL A 232 1.08 -19.82 -4.62
C VAL A 232 1.24 -21.01 -3.66
N VAL A 233 1.15 -20.77 -2.35
CA VAL A 233 1.40 -21.81 -1.34
C VAL A 233 0.35 -22.90 -1.38
N VAL A 234 -0.94 -22.55 -1.44
CA VAL A 234 -2.02 -23.54 -1.50
C VAL A 234 -1.90 -24.38 -2.76
N SER A 235 -1.55 -23.80 -3.91
CA SER A 235 -1.31 -24.57 -5.13
C SER A 235 -0.17 -25.58 -4.94
N THR A 236 0.97 -25.16 -4.39
CA THR A 236 2.13 -26.04 -4.20
C THR A 236 1.87 -27.14 -3.16
N VAL A 237 1.16 -26.82 -2.06
CA VAL A 237 0.75 -27.81 -1.07
C VAL A 237 -0.29 -28.77 -1.66
N GLN A 238 -1.19 -28.30 -2.51
CA GLN A 238 -2.16 -29.16 -3.20
C GLN A 238 -1.47 -30.11 -4.19
N ASP A 239 -0.41 -29.67 -4.88
CA ASP A 239 0.40 -30.54 -5.73
C ASP A 239 1.06 -31.66 -4.91
N LEU A 240 1.53 -31.35 -3.69
CA LEU A 240 2.05 -32.34 -2.76
C LEU A 240 0.98 -33.35 -2.33
N ILE A 241 -0.23 -32.89 -1.98
CA ILE A 241 -1.37 -33.78 -1.67
C ILE A 241 -1.68 -34.70 -2.87
N ASN A 242 -1.75 -34.16 -4.08
CA ASN A 242 -2.03 -34.94 -5.29
C ASN A 242 -0.95 -35.99 -5.55
N ALA A 243 0.32 -35.65 -5.29
CA ALA A 243 1.44 -36.58 -5.43
C ALA A 243 1.37 -37.71 -4.38
N ILE A 244 0.95 -37.40 -3.15
CA ILE A 244 0.71 -38.40 -2.09
C ILE A 244 -0.43 -39.34 -2.48
N ASP A 245 -1.55 -38.80 -2.95
CA ASP A 245 -2.71 -39.58 -3.38
C ASP A 245 -2.40 -40.47 -4.61
N SER A 246 -1.33 -40.16 -5.34
CA SER A 246 -0.86 -40.93 -6.50
C SER A 246 0.12 -42.05 -6.13
N ILE A 247 0.51 -42.19 -4.87
CA ILE A 247 1.38 -43.28 -4.42
C ILE A 247 0.59 -44.60 -4.47
N GLU A 248 1.15 -45.58 -5.17
CA GLU A 248 0.57 -46.92 -5.28
C GLU A 248 1.60 -47.96 -4.84
N ILE A 249 1.24 -48.75 -3.82
CA ILE A 249 2.05 -49.88 -3.34
C ILE A 249 1.29 -51.16 -3.70
N THR A 250 1.82 -51.93 -4.65
CA THR A 250 1.22 -53.20 -5.07
C THR A 250 2.04 -54.37 -4.56
N VAL A 251 1.40 -55.30 -3.87
CA VAL A 251 2.00 -56.52 -3.33
C VAL A 251 1.55 -57.72 -4.14
N GLY A 252 2.49 -58.54 -4.60
CA GLY A 252 2.20 -59.77 -5.33
C GLY A 252 1.49 -60.83 -4.48
N ASP A 253 0.85 -61.80 -5.14
CA ASP A 253 0.00 -62.82 -4.51
C ASP A 253 0.73 -63.73 -3.48
N ASP A 254 2.06 -63.85 -3.57
CA ASP A 254 2.88 -64.66 -2.66
C ASP A 254 4.23 -64.00 -2.35
N LEU A 255 4.33 -63.35 -1.19
CA LEU A 255 5.58 -62.81 -0.65
C LEU A 255 6.52 -63.88 -0.07
N GLY A 256 6.06 -65.13 0.08
CA GLY A 256 6.84 -66.24 0.61
C GLY A 256 7.60 -65.91 1.91
N PRO A 257 8.93 -66.15 1.98
CA PRO A 257 9.73 -65.92 3.19
C PRO A 257 9.98 -64.43 3.49
N LEU A 258 9.64 -63.52 2.57
CA LEU A 258 9.86 -62.08 2.74
C LEU A 258 8.70 -61.37 3.44
N ALA A 259 7.51 -61.98 3.48
CA ALA A 259 6.32 -61.44 4.15
C ALA A 259 6.56 -60.87 5.57
N PRO A 260 7.26 -61.56 6.51
CA PRO A 260 7.49 -61.01 7.86
C PRO A 260 8.48 -59.84 7.89
N ILE A 261 9.19 -59.57 6.79
CA ILE A 261 10.14 -58.46 6.66
C ILE A 261 9.47 -57.28 5.96
N ILE A 262 8.72 -57.53 4.88
CA ILE A 262 8.12 -56.50 4.03
C ILE A 262 6.85 -55.91 4.65
N ASN A 263 5.95 -56.73 5.18
CA ASN A 263 4.65 -56.24 5.69
C ASN A 263 4.79 -55.17 6.78
N PRO A 264 5.67 -55.29 7.79
CA PRO A 264 5.85 -54.23 8.79
C PRO A 264 6.34 -52.90 8.20
N ILE A 265 7.12 -52.95 7.11
CA ILE A 265 7.62 -51.75 6.43
C ILE A 265 6.47 -51.09 5.66
N ILE A 266 5.67 -51.87 4.92
CA ILE A 266 4.47 -51.39 4.23
C ILE A 266 3.52 -50.73 5.24
N ASP A 267 3.20 -51.40 6.35
CA ASP A 267 2.32 -50.86 7.39
C ASP A 267 2.83 -49.51 7.94
N THR A 268 4.16 -49.37 8.07
CA THR A 268 4.80 -48.14 8.55
C THR A 268 4.72 -47.00 7.52
N VAL A 269 4.94 -47.32 6.25
CA VAL A 269 4.84 -46.38 5.13
C VAL A 269 3.40 -45.90 4.96
N GLU A 270 2.44 -46.83 4.90
CA GLU A 270 1.01 -46.50 4.79
C GLU A 270 0.54 -45.63 5.96
N THR A 271 0.96 -45.95 7.20
CA THR A 271 0.64 -45.12 8.37
C THR A 271 1.19 -43.70 8.23
N SER A 272 2.39 -43.55 7.66
CA SER A 272 3.05 -42.26 7.50
C SER A 272 2.41 -41.44 6.37
N ILE A 273 2.01 -42.09 5.27
CA ILE A 273 1.23 -41.50 4.17
C ILE A 273 -0.14 -41.02 4.68
N ASP A 274 -0.87 -41.88 5.40
CA ASP A 274 -2.19 -41.59 5.97
C ASP A 274 -2.16 -40.43 6.98
N ALA A 275 -1.03 -40.24 7.66
CA ALA A 275 -0.84 -39.12 8.58
C ALA A 275 -0.50 -37.80 7.86
N LEU A 276 0.16 -37.86 6.71
CA LEU A 276 0.65 -36.68 5.99
C LEU A 276 -0.49 -35.90 5.31
N ALA A 277 -1.39 -36.57 4.59
CA ALA A 277 -2.48 -35.88 3.87
C ALA A 277 -3.37 -35.02 4.79
N PRO A 278 -3.80 -35.47 5.99
CA PRO A 278 -4.51 -34.63 6.95
C PRO A 278 -3.73 -33.39 7.39
N THR A 279 -2.41 -33.51 7.64
CA THR A 279 -1.59 -32.37 8.06
C THR A 279 -1.46 -31.30 6.96
N LEU A 280 -1.38 -31.72 5.70
CA LEU A 280 -1.35 -30.80 4.55
C LEU A 280 -2.70 -30.10 4.34
N ASN A 281 -3.81 -30.82 4.53
CA ASN A 281 -5.15 -30.22 4.47
C ASN A 281 -5.39 -29.24 5.63
N GLU A 282 -4.86 -29.52 6.81
CA GLU A 282 -4.86 -28.59 7.94
C GLU A 282 -4.05 -27.34 7.62
N LEU A 283 -2.86 -27.50 7.03
CA LEU A 283 -2.04 -26.36 6.56
C LEU A 283 -2.80 -25.49 5.54
N ILE A 284 -3.43 -26.09 4.53
CA ILE A 284 -4.27 -25.34 3.56
C ILE A 284 -5.38 -24.58 4.31
N THR A 285 -6.04 -25.23 5.26
CA THR A 285 -7.12 -24.64 6.06
C THR A 285 -6.62 -23.46 6.89
N ASP A 286 -5.46 -23.59 7.52
CA ASP A 286 -4.83 -22.55 8.34
C ASP A 286 -4.42 -21.34 7.49
N ILE A 287 -3.86 -21.59 6.31
CA ILE A 287 -3.53 -20.55 5.33
C ILE A 287 -4.80 -19.81 4.90
N GLN A 288 -5.84 -20.53 4.46
CA GLN A 288 -7.06 -19.93 3.95
C GLN A 288 -7.81 -19.11 5.01
N ASN A 289 -7.86 -19.61 6.24
CA ASN A 289 -8.55 -18.94 7.36
C ASN A 289 -7.72 -17.84 8.02
N GLY A 290 -6.49 -17.59 7.56
CA GLY A 290 -5.61 -16.56 8.12
C GLY A 290 -5.03 -16.91 9.50
N ALA A 291 -5.05 -18.18 9.89
CA ALA A 291 -4.50 -18.62 11.18
C ALA A 291 -2.98 -18.42 11.30
N LEU A 292 -2.28 -18.33 10.14
CA LEU A 292 -0.85 -18.07 10.05
C LEU A 292 -0.48 -16.58 10.04
N ASN A 293 -1.44 -15.66 10.17
CA ASN A 293 -1.21 -14.21 10.20
C ASN A 293 -0.36 -13.65 9.03
N ILE A 294 -0.42 -14.27 7.85
CA ILE A 294 0.35 -13.87 6.65
C ILE A 294 0.12 -12.40 6.31
N ALA A 295 -1.11 -11.89 6.48
CA ALA A 295 -1.44 -10.49 6.25
C ALA A 295 -0.66 -9.52 7.15
N GLU A 296 -0.44 -9.89 8.42
CA GLU A 296 0.28 -9.07 9.39
C GLU A 296 1.79 -9.08 9.08
N GLU A 297 2.35 -10.26 8.79
CA GLU A 297 3.75 -10.39 8.39
C GLU A 297 3.99 -9.62 7.09
N ALA A 298 3.22 -9.88 6.03
CA ALA A 298 3.37 -9.23 4.72
C ALA A 298 3.10 -7.71 4.76
N GLY A 299 2.12 -7.25 5.53
CA GLY A 299 1.79 -5.83 5.63
C GLY A 299 2.87 -4.99 6.31
N SER A 300 3.70 -5.62 7.16
CA SER A 300 4.86 -4.98 7.80
C SER A 300 6.08 -4.87 6.87
N LEU A 301 6.09 -5.62 5.77
CA LEU A 301 7.22 -5.62 4.83
C LEU A 301 7.17 -4.38 3.94
N GLN A 302 8.36 -3.84 3.65
CA GLN A 302 8.51 -2.77 2.68
C GLN A 302 8.69 -3.35 1.29
N LEU A 303 7.60 -3.86 0.72
CA LEU A 303 7.61 -4.49 -0.60
C LEU A 303 7.38 -3.51 -1.75
N LEU A 304 7.73 -2.24 -1.57
CA LEU A 304 7.48 -1.21 -2.57
C LEU A 304 8.66 -1.13 -3.56
N GLY A 305 8.38 -1.42 -4.83
CA GLY A 305 9.22 -1.12 -5.98
C GLY A 305 8.78 0.18 -6.65
N GLU A 306 8.79 0.21 -7.99
CA GLU A 306 8.22 1.31 -8.76
C GLU A 306 6.72 1.42 -8.48
N THR A 307 6.28 2.60 -8.06
CA THR A 307 4.90 2.89 -7.69
C THR A 307 4.37 4.00 -8.58
N ASN A 308 3.18 3.79 -9.13
CA ASN A 308 2.41 4.79 -9.88
C ASN A 308 1.00 4.91 -9.30
N ILE A 309 0.54 6.15 -9.14
CA ILE A 309 -0.77 6.48 -8.59
C ILE A 309 -1.35 7.58 -9.45
N ASN A 310 -2.52 7.33 -10.04
CA ASN A 310 -3.18 8.24 -10.94
C ASN A 310 -4.64 8.42 -10.55
N GLY A 311 -5.09 9.66 -10.35
CA GLY A 311 -6.47 9.96 -10.02
C GLY A 311 -6.90 11.31 -10.55
N ASP A 312 -8.21 11.47 -10.77
CA ASP A 312 -8.79 12.71 -11.28
C ASP A 312 -9.56 13.43 -10.15
N VAL A 313 -9.50 14.76 -10.15
CA VAL A 313 -10.33 15.61 -9.27
C VAL A 313 -10.93 16.75 -10.08
N LEU A 314 -12.05 17.27 -9.59
CA LEU A 314 -12.78 18.35 -10.25
C LEU A 314 -12.58 19.68 -9.52
N ILE A 315 -12.52 20.77 -10.29
CA ILE A 315 -12.60 22.14 -9.79
C ILE A 315 -13.78 22.82 -10.49
N ASN A 316 -14.81 23.18 -9.75
CA ASN A 316 -15.99 23.81 -10.35
C ASN A 316 -15.69 25.20 -10.88
N LYS A 317 -16.38 25.57 -11.95
CA LYS A 317 -16.43 26.94 -12.46
C LYS A 317 -17.64 27.70 -11.89
N PRO A 318 -17.53 29.03 -11.72
CA PRO A 318 -16.30 29.82 -11.85
C PRO A 318 -15.34 29.53 -10.69
N THR A 319 -14.05 29.72 -10.93
CA THR A 319 -12.99 29.59 -9.92
C THR A 319 -12.18 30.89 -9.87
N GLU A 320 -11.63 31.22 -8.71
CA GLU A 320 -10.74 32.38 -8.52
C GLU A 320 -9.28 32.07 -8.89
N LEU A 321 -9.00 30.86 -9.39
CA LEU A 321 -7.65 30.43 -9.79
C LEU A 321 -7.25 31.06 -11.12
N THR A 322 -6.16 31.81 -11.10
CA THR A 322 -5.50 32.40 -12.27
C THR A 322 -4.01 32.05 -12.27
N GLY A 323 -3.39 32.01 -13.45
CA GLY A 323 -1.97 31.72 -13.60
C GLY A 323 -1.51 30.32 -13.15
N ASP A 324 -0.26 30.24 -12.69
CA ASP A 324 0.44 29.00 -12.36
C ASP A 324 0.19 28.57 -10.91
N VAL A 325 -0.34 27.36 -10.71
CA VAL A 325 -0.52 26.71 -9.40
C VAL A 325 0.42 25.51 -9.29
N THR A 326 1.22 25.46 -8.23
CA THR A 326 2.15 24.35 -7.98
C THR A 326 1.47 23.25 -7.16
N VAL A 327 1.53 22.02 -7.67
CA VAL A 327 1.03 20.82 -7.00
C VAL A 327 2.22 20.04 -6.45
N TYR A 328 2.19 19.77 -5.15
CA TYR A 328 3.16 18.94 -4.44
C TYR A 328 2.62 17.52 -4.33
N GLY A 329 3.49 16.52 -4.34
CA GLY A 329 3.08 15.15 -4.05
C GLY A 329 4.17 14.26 -3.48
N SER A 330 3.76 13.29 -2.68
CA SER A 330 4.61 12.22 -2.14
C SER A 330 3.77 11.06 -1.64
N ALA A 331 4.40 9.91 -1.38
CA ALA A 331 3.81 8.85 -0.59
C ALA A 331 4.47 8.77 0.80
N ALA A 332 3.68 8.40 1.81
CA ALA A 332 4.14 8.26 3.17
C ALA A 332 3.44 7.14 3.93
N ASN A 333 4.05 6.73 5.05
CA ASN A 333 3.57 5.68 5.93
C ASN A 333 2.51 6.16 6.94
N THR A 334 1.83 7.26 6.63
CA THR A 334 0.79 7.86 7.45
C THR A 334 -0.15 8.72 6.62
N SER A 335 -1.40 8.76 7.02
CA SER A 335 -2.40 9.71 6.51
C SER A 335 -2.33 11.09 7.17
N ALA A 336 -1.56 11.23 8.25
CA ALA A 336 -1.45 12.47 9.02
C ALA A 336 -0.05 13.09 8.86
N ILE A 337 0.17 13.77 7.74
CA ILE A 337 1.41 14.53 7.50
C ILE A 337 1.17 16.00 7.83
N ASP A 338 2.15 16.64 8.45
CA ASP A 338 2.16 18.09 8.58
C ASP A 338 2.31 18.71 7.18
N LEU A 339 1.29 19.45 6.75
CA LEU A 339 1.17 20.04 5.42
C LEU A 339 2.35 20.97 5.11
N GLU A 340 2.95 21.60 6.13
CA GLU A 340 4.16 22.43 5.97
C GLU A 340 5.36 21.59 5.51
N LEU A 341 5.42 20.30 5.85
CA LEU A 341 6.47 19.40 5.40
C LEU A 341 6.30 19.00 3.93
N LEU A 342 5.06 18.85 3.44
CA LEU A 342 4.80 18.49 2.04
C LEU A 342 5.31 19.55 1.06
N THR A 343 5.23 20.84 1.43
CA THR A 343 5.77 21.94 0.60
C THR A 343 7.30 21.97 0.51
N SER A 344 7.99 21.15 1.31
CA SER A 344 9.45 20.99 1.28
C SER A 344 9.93 19.78 0.47
N LEU A 345 9.00 19.06 -0.14
CA LEU A 345 9.28 17.89 -0.97
C LEU A 345 9.81 18.28 -2.36
N ASP A 346 10.55 17.35 -2.96
CA ASP A 346 11.13 17.51 -4.29
C ASP A 346 10.14 17.17 -5.43
N GLY A 347 9.08 16.40 -5.14
CA GLY A 347 8.06 16.00 -6.12
C GLY A 347 7.00 17.08 -6.33
N THR A 348 7.12 17.84 -7.41
CA THR A 348 6.19 18.92 -7.76
C THR A 348 5.93 19.00 -9.25
N ASP A 349 4.75 19.48 -9.62
CA ASP A 349 4.45 19.94 -10.97
C ASP A 349 3.62 21.23 -10.94
N THR A 350 3.43 21.89 -12.08
CA THR A 350 2.68 23.15 -12.18
C THR A 350 1.60 23.05 -13.23
N VAL A 351 0.37 23.40 -12.84
CA VAL A 351 -0.75 23.58 -13.77
C VAL A 351 -1.04 25.07 -13.96
N THR A 352 -1.38 25.46 -15.19
CA THR A 352 -1.73 26.85 -15.52
C THR A 352 -3.23 26.95 -15.75
N PHE A 353 -3.89 27.83 -15.00
CA PHE A 353 -5.27 28.24 -15.24
C PHE A 353 -5.28 29.41 -16.22
N ALA A 354 -6.17 29.36 -17.21
CA ALA A 354 -6.36 30.48 -18.12
C ALA A 354 -6.99 31.65 -17.35
N ASP A 355 -6.42 32.83 -17.51
CA ASP A 355 -7.00 34.06 -16.99
C ASP A 355 -8.35 34.29 -17.67
N THR A 356 -9.38 34.60 -16.88
CA THR A 356 -10.74 34.83 -17.41
C THR A 356 -10.78 36.20 -18.09
N ASP A 357 -11.41 36.31 -19.25
CA ASP A 357 -11.76 37.55 -19.97
C ASP A 357 -13.27 37.47 -20.20
N SER A 358 -14.02 37.99 -19.23
CA SER A 358 -15.45 37.76 -19.05
C SER A 358 -16.31 38.47 -20.11
N ASP A 359 -15.83 39.59 -20.65
CA ASP A 359 -16.54 40.37 -21.66
C ASP A 359 -15.91 40.31 -23.08
N GLY A 360 -14.73 39.69 -23.19
CA GLY A 360 -14.06 39.38 -24.45
C GLY A 360 -13.41 40.61 -25.08
N ASP A 361 -13.05 41.60 -24.29
CA ASP A 361 -12.52 42.88 -24.76
C ASP A 361 -11.00 42.87 -24.95
N GLY A 362 -10.33 41.80 -24.46
CA GLY A 362 -8.91 41.56 -24.63
C GLY A 362 -8.05 41.93 -23.42
N LEU A 363 -8.66 42.44 -22.34
CA LEU A 363 -8.10 42.38 -20.99
C LEU A 363 -8.67 41.19 -20.24
N THR A 364 -7.87 40.63 -19.33
CA THR A 364 -8.37 39.65 -18.36
C THR A 364 -9.12 40.35 -17.23
N ASP A 365 -10.08 39.69 -16.60
CA ASP A 365 -10.82 40.19 -15.43
C ASP A 365 -9.89 40.70 -14.33
N GLU A 366 -8.71 40.09 -14.17
CA GLU A 366 -7.69 40.53 -13.22
C GLU A 366 -7.03 41.84 -13.66
N GLU A 367 -6.61 41.95 -14.93
CA GLU A 367 -6.10 43.20 -15.51
C GLU A 367 -7.12 44.33 -15.43
N GLU A 368 -8.39 44.04 -15.63
CA GLU A 368 -9.49 44.99 -15.52
C GLU A 368 -9.71 45.45 -14.09
N ASN A 369 -9.71 44.51 -13.13
CA ASN A 369 -9.75 44.86 -11.71
C ASN A 369 -8.55 45.73 -11.28
N GLU A 370 -7.37 45.49 -11.84
CA GLU A 370 -6.17 46.32 -11.61
C GLU A 370 -6.28 47.69 -12.29
N ALA A 371 -6.85 47.76 -13.50
CA ALA A 371 -7.11 48.98 -14.25
C ALA A 371 -8.26 49.81 -13.65
N GLY A 372 -9.14 49.16 -12.88
CA GLY A 372 -10.37 49.74 -12.34
C GLY A 372 -11.51 49.82 -13.36
N THR A 373 -11.50 48.95 -14.37
CA THR A 373 -12.58 48.71 -15.34
C THR A 373 -13.52 47.62 -14.80
N ASP A 374 -14.65 47.40 -15.46
CA ASP A 374 -15.71 46.47 -15.05
C ASP A 374 -15.61 45.17 -15.88
N PRO A 375 -15.20 44.03 -15.28
CA PRO A 375 -14.95 42.80 -16.03
C PRO A 375 -16.11 42.22 -16.83
N GLU A 376 -17.33 42.70 -16.61
CA GLU A 376 -18.51 42.28 -17.37
C GLU A 376 -18.90 43.28 -18.47
N ASN A 377 -18.10 44.33 -18.70
CA ASN A 377 -18.44 45.42 -19.61
C ASN A 377 -17.24 45.89 -20.44
N PRO A 378 -17.22 45.62 -21.77
CA PRO A 378 -16.04 45.79 -22.61
C PRO A 378 -15.72 47.26 -22.94
N ASP A 379 -16.40 48.21 -22.30
CA ASP A 379 -16.27 49.67 -22.43
C ASP A 379 -16.86 50.29 -21.15
N THR A 380 -16.08 50.29 -20.07
CA THR A 380 -16.52 50.65 -18.72
C THR A 380 -17.02 52.09 -18.63
N ASP A 381 -16.39 53.01 -19.35
CA ASP A 381 -16.72 54.44 -19.29
C ASP A 381 -17.70 54.90 -20.39
N GLY A 382 -18.02 54.02 -21.34
CA GLY A 382 -19.04 54.18 -22.36
C GLY A 382 -18.63 55.18 -23.44
N ASP A 383 -17.33 55.38 -23.68
CA ASP A 383 -16.82 56.34 -24.65
C ASP A 383 -16.73 55.78 -26.09
N GLY A 384 -16.94 54.47 -26.24
CA GLY A 384 -16.93 53.73 -27.50
C GLY A 384 -15.56 53.16 -27.89
N ILE A 385 -14.57 53.19 -26.99
CA ILE A 385 -13.30 52.47 -27.07
C ILE A 385 -13.36 51.32 -26.05
N SER A 386 -12.82 50.16 -26.42
CA SER A 386 -12.79 49.02 -25.50
C SER A 386 -11.76 49.27 -24.40
N ASP A 387 -11.98 48.75 -23.20
CA ASP A 387 -11.02 48.92 -22.09
C ASP A 387 -9.63 48.35 -22.44
N GLY A 388 -9.58 47.34 -23.32
CA GLY A 388 -8.36 46.77 -23.91
C GLY A 388 -7.64 47.55 -25.03
N ASP A 389 -8.19 48.66 -25.54
CA ASP A 389 -7.64 49.47 -26.66
C ASP A 389 -7.06 50.84 -26.23
#